data_AF-A0A923VTI6-F1
#
_entry.id   AF-A0A923VTI6-F1
#
_cell.length_a   1.000
_cell.length_b   1.000
_cell.length_c   1.000
_cell.angle_alpha   90.00
_cell.angle_beta   90.00
_cell.angle_gamma   90.00
#
_symmetry.space_group_name_H-M   'P 1'
#
loop_
_entity.id
_entity.type
_entity.pdbx_description
1 polymer ?
#
loop_
_entity_poly.entity_id
_entity_poly.type
_entity_poly.pdbx_seq_one_letter_code
_entity_poly.pdbx_strand_id
1 'polypeptide(L)'
;MFKIASLNGLSIALKISIGLVTSKVIAVFVGPSGLALVGNFKNFVASIETIATLGFQNGIVKYVAENENEESKLKKTLSTLFFSITIVAICLSLILFFLADFWSSAIFGNTF
;
A
#
# COMPACT_ATOMS: atom_id res chain seq x y z
N MET A 1 17.82 -8.43 17.47
CA MET A 1 18.10 -8.63 16.03
C MET A 1 17.49 -9.93 15.48
N PHE A 2 17.97 -11.12 15.86
CA PHE A 2 17.51 -12.41 15.28
C PHE A 2 16.00 -12.68 15.35
N LYS A 3 15.33 -12.32 16.46
CA LYS A 3 13.88 -12.50 16.61
C LYS A 3 13.06 -11.59 15.67
N ILE A 4 13.48 -10.34 15.49
CA ILE A 4 12.81 -9.36 14.61
C ILE A 4 13.02 -9.74 13.14
N ALA A 5 14.26 -10.08 12.77
CA ALA A 5 14.60 -10.56 11.43
C ALA A 5 13.87 -11.86 11.09
N SER A 6 13.75 -12.80 12.04
CA SER A 6 12.99 -14.04 11.88
C SER A 6 11.49 -13.79 11.68
N LEU A 7 10.88 -12.88 12.45
CA LEU A 7 9.46 -12.52 12.30
C LEU A 7 9.18 -11.84 10.95
N ASN A 8 10.05 -10.93 10.54
CA ASN A 8 9.94 -10.24 9.25
C ASN A 8 10.13 -11.24 8.09
N GLY A 9 11.13 -12.12 8.18
CA GLY A 9 11.37 -13.18 7.21
C GLY A 9 10.19 -14.14 7.07
N LEU A 10 9.57 -14.55 8.18
CA LEU A 10 8.34 -15.35 8.16
C LEU A 10 7.18 -14.59 7.49
N SER A 11 7.04 -13.29 7.79
CA SER A 11 6.00 -12.46 7.18
C SER A 11 6.18 -12.34 5.66
N ILE A 12 7.41 -12.18 5.19
CA ILE A 12 7.73 -12.13 3.75
C ILE A 12 7.46 -13.50 3.10
N ALA A 13 7.90 -14.59 3.73
CA ALA A 13 7.66 -15.94 3.22
C ALA A 13 6.15 -16.20 3.05
N LEU A 14 5.34 -15.86 4.06
CA LEU A 14 3.87 -15.98 3.98
C LEU A 14 3.29 -15.12 2.86
N LYS A 15 3.70 -13.85 2.72
CA LYS A 15 3.26 -12.97 1.63
C LYS A 15 3.56 -13.56 0.26
N ILE A 16 4.76 -14.14 0.08
CA ILE A 16 5.15 -14.79 -1.17
C ILE A 16 4.30 -16.04 -1.42
N SER A 17 4.15 -16.93 -0.44
CA SER A 17 3.33 -18.14 -0.58
C SER A 17 1.89 -17.82 -0.96
N ILE A 18 1.25 -16.86 -0.26
CA ILE A 18 -0.10 -16.40 -0.57
C ILE A 18 -0.17 -15.76 -1.96
N GLY A 19 0.83 -14.95 -2.31
CA GLY A 19 0.94 -14.31 -3.62
C GLY A 19 1.04 -15.32 -4.77
N LEU A 20 1.80 -16.40 -4.59
CA LEU A 20 1.93 -17.48 -5.57
C LEU A 20 0.62 -18.24 -5.75
N VAL A 21 -0.07 -18.60 -4.66
CA VAL A 21 -1.37 -19.27 -4.72
C VAL A 21 -2.40 -18.38 -5.43
N THR A 22 -2.46 -17.10 -5.06
CA THR A 22 -3.38 -16.12 -5.67
C THR A 22 -3.11 -15.98 -7.16
N SER A 23 -1.83 -15.86 -7.55
CA SER A 23 -1.43 -15.74 -8.97
C SER A 23 -1.81 -16.99 -9.76
N LYS A 24 -1.65 -18.19 -9.16
CA LYS A 24 -2.04 -19.46 -9.79
C LYS A 24 -3.55 -19.58 -9.97
N VAL A 25 -4.34 -19.16 -8.98
CA VAL A 25 -5.81 -19.13 -9.07
C VAL A 25 -6.24 -18.21 -10.22
N ILE A 26 -5.72 -16.98 -10.27
CA ILE A 26 -6.05 -16.03 -11.34
C ILE A 26 -5.67 -16.58 -12.71
N ALA A 27 -4.47 -17.16 -12.85
CA ALA A 27 -4.01 -17.71 -14.12
C ALA A 27 -4.87 -18.88 -14.62
N VAL A 28 -5.40 -19.71 -13.72
CA VAL A 28 -6.23 -20.86 -14.09
C VAL A 28 -7.68 -20.46 -14.40
N PHE A 29 -8.28 -19.57 -13.60
CA PHE A 29 -9.70 -19.23 -13.73
C PHE A 29 -9.96 -18.02 -14.64
N VAL A 30 -9.05 -17.04 -14.66
CA VAL A 30 -9.19 -15.80 -15.42
C VAL A 30 -8.27 -15.78 -16.65
N GLY A 31 -7.17 -16.53 -16.61
CA GLY A 31 -6.21 -16.64 -17.71
C GLY A 31 -5.08 -15.61 -17.67
N PRO A 32 -4.14 -15.68 -18.64
CA PRO A 32 -2.96 -14.80 -18.70
C PRO A 32 -3.29 -13.32 -18.90
N SER A 33 -4.34 -13.01 -19.66
CA SER A 33 -4.82 -11.64 -19.87
C SER A 33 -5.36 -11.03 -18.56
N GLY A 34 -6.15 -11.79 -17.80
CA GLY A 34 -6.61 -11.37 -16.48
C GLY A 34 -5.48 -11.16 -15.49
N LEU A 35 -4.46 -12.02 -15.52
CA LEU A 35 -3.26 -11.86 -14.69
C LEU A 35 -2.51 -10.54 -15.00
N ALA A 36 -2.44 -10.14 -16.27
CA ALA A 36 -1.85 -8.86 -16.66
C ALA A 36 -2.64 -7.65 -16.12
N LEU A 37 -3.97 -7.69 -16.20
CA LEU A 37 -4.84 -6.64 -15.65
C LEU A 37 -4.71 -6.52 -14.13
N VAL A 38 -4.65 -7.65 -13.41
CA VAL A 38 -4.38 -7.64 -11.96
C VAL A 38 -2.99 -7.08 -11.67
N GLY A 39 -2.00 -7.33 -12.53
CA GLY A 39 -0.68 -6.71 -12.45
C GLY A 39 -0.76 -5.18 -12.52
N ASN A 40 -1.44 -4.64 -13.53
CA ASN A 40 -1.66 -3.19 -13.67
C ASN A 40 -2.38 -2.60 -12.46
N PHE A 41 -3.44 -3.27 -11.98
CA PHE A 41 -4.19 -2.84 -10.81
C PHE A 41 -3.32 -2.82 -9.55
N LYS A 42 -2.51 -3.86 -9.30
CA LYS A 42 -1.59 -3.90 -8.15
C LYS A 42 -0.56 -2.76 -8.20
N ASN A 43 -0.01 -2.46 -9.37
CA ASN A 43 0.93 -1.35 -9.53
C ASN A 43 0.25 -0.01 -9.23
N PHE A 44 -0.95 0.20 -9.76
CA PHE A 44 -1.74 1.39 -9.49
C PHE A 44 -2.03 1.57 -8.00
N VAL A 45 -2.53 0.53 -7.33
CA VAL A 45 -2.80 0.56 -5.89
C VAL A 45 -1.54 0.90 -5.09
N ALA A 46 -0.38 0.31 -5.43
CA ALA A 46 0.88 0.62 -4.76
C ALA A 46 1.32 2.09 -4.95
N SER A 47 1.11 2.66 -6.14
CA SER A 47 1.36 4.08 -6.40
C SER A 47 0.42 4.97 -5.58
N ILE A 48 -0.87 4.67 -5.55
CA ILE A 48 -1.86 5.40 -4.74
C ILE A 48 -1.51 5.32 -3.25
N GLU A 49 -1.14 4.15 -2.74
CA GLU A 49 -0.74 3.95 -1.33
C GLU A 49 0.49 4.81 -0.97
N THR A 50 1.46 4.91 -1.87
CA THR A 50 2.65 5.76 -1.68
C THR A 50 2.26 7.23 -1.58
N ILE A 51 1.37 7.70 -2.46
CA ILE A 51 0.87 9.08 -2.46
C ILE A 51 0.02 9.34 -1.20
N ALA A 52 -0.87 8.40 -0.85
CA ALA A 52 -1.75 8.51 0.32
C ALA A 52 -0.98 8.62 1.62
N THR A 53 0.15 7.91 1.73
CA THR A 53 1.03 7.97 2.90
C THR A 53 2.05 9.11 2.85
N LEU A 54 2.05 9.93 1.79
CA LEU A 54 3.01 11.01 1.55
C LEU A 54 4.49 10.56 1.57
N GLY A 55 4.75 9.26 1.39
CA GLY A 55 6.09 8.68 1.57
C GLY A 55 6.61 8.68 3.02
N PHE A 56 5.75 8.94 4.02
CA PHE A 56 6.18 9.06 5.43
C PHE A 56 6.53 7.74 6.12
N GLN A 57 6.36 6.58 5.47
CA GLN A 57 6.61 5.27 6.08
C GLN A 57 7.99 5.19 6.76
N ASN A 58 9.07 5.55 6.05
CA ASN A 58 10.42 5.52 6.61
C ASN A 58 10.70 6.68 7.59
N GLY A 59 10.09 7.84 7.34
CA GLY A 59 10.25 9.03 8.18
C GLY A 59 9.64 8.86 9.58
N ILE A 60 8.46 8.22 9.66
CA ILE A 60 7.80 7.90 10.92
C ILE A 60 8.65 6.92 11.74
N VAL A 61 9.13 5.84 11.11
CA VAL A 61 9.96 4.83 11.79
C VAL A 61 11.24 5.47 12.34
N LYS A 62 11.91 6.32 11.54
CA LYS A 62 13.10 7.05 11.98
C LYS A 62 12.78 7.99 13.15
N TYR A 63 11.71 8.78 13.03
CA TYR A 63 11.31 9.74 14.07
C TYR A 63 11.00 9.05 15.41
N VAL A 64 10.32 7.90 15.35
CA VAL A 64 10.03 7.08 16.54
C VAL A 64 11.30 6.52 17.16
N ALA A 65 12.23 6.00 16.34
CA ALA A 65 13.50 5.47 16.83
C ALA A 65 14.40 6.55 17.48
N GLU A 66 14.38 7.79 16.97
CA GLU A 66 15.19 8.90 17.50
C GLU A 66 14.59 9.53 18.76
N ASN A 67 13.27 9.46 18.96
CA ASN A 67 12.55 10.17 20.02
C ASN A 67 11.86 9.22 21.03
N GLU A 68 12.37 7.99 21.18
CA GLU A 68 11.77 6.93 22.02
C GLU A 68 11.56 7.36 23.49
N ASN A 69 12.45 8.21 24.02
CA ASN A 69 12.40 8.67 25.42
C ASN A 69 11.44 9.85 25.67
N GLU A 70 10.89 10.48 24.63
CA GLU A 70 10.02 11.66 24.75
C GLU A 70 8.56 11.36 24.30
N GLU A 71 7.89 10.43 25.00
CA GLU A 71 6.54 9.95 24.66
C GLU A 71 5.51 11.06 24.37
N SER A 72 5.53 12.17 25.12
CA SER A 72 4.57 13.27 24.96
C SER A 72 4.72 13.99 23.61
N LYS A 73 5.96 14.26 23.19
CA LYS A 73 6.26 14.86 21.89
C LYS A 73 5.99 13.88 20.75
N LEU A 74 6.33 12.60 20.96
CA LEU A 74 6.08 11.54 19.99
C LEU A 74 4.58 11.43 19.66
N LYS A 75 3.73 11.34 20.69
CA LYS A 75 2.27 11.23 20.52
C LYS A 75 1.69 12.45 19.80
N LYS A 76 2.17 13.66 20.11
CA LYS A 76 1.71 14.89 19.46
C LYS A 76 2.06 14.93 17.96
N THR A 77 3.29 14.54 17.61
CA THR A 77 3.74 14.48 16.22
C THR A 77 3.03 13.37 15.45
N LEU A 78 2.92 12.17 16.02
CA LEU A 78 2.20 11.05 15.40
C LEU A 78 0.71 11.36 15.20
N SER A 79 0.07 12.06 16.15
CA SER A 79 -1.32 12.49 16.02
C SER A 79 -1.51 13.46 14.85
N THR A 80 -0.58 14.41 14.70
CA THR A 80 -0.59 15.35 13.56
C THR A 80 -0.40 14.63 12.23
N LEU A 81 0.53 13.66 12.19
CA LEU A 81 0.79 12.85 10.99
C LEU A 81 -0.41 11.99 10.63
N PHE A 82 -1.05 11.35 11.62
CA PHE A 82 -2.25 10.56 11.42
C PHE A 82 -3.38 11.41 10.82
N PHE A 83 -3.62 12.60 11.37
CA PHE A 83 -4.62 13.52 10.83
C PHE A 83 -4.30 13.95 9.40
N SER A 84 -3.03 14.29 9.11
CA SER A 84 -2.57 14.67 7.77
C SER A 84 -2.76 13.55 6.74
N ILE A 85 -2.30 12.33 7.04
CA ILE A 85 -2.45 11.15 6.16
C ILE A 85 -3.94 10.83 5.96
N THR A 86 -4.75 10.95 7.01
CA THR A 86 -6.20 10.71 6.91
C THR A 86 -6.88 11.71 5.98
N ILE A 87 -6.55 13.01 6.08
CA ILE A 87 -7.07 14.02 5.16
C ILE A 87 -6.68 13.71 3.73
N VAL A 88 -5.40 13.41 3.49
CA VAL A 88 -4.89 13.08 2.15
C VAL A 88 -5.57 11.83 1.60
N ALA A 89 -5.76 10.81 2.43
CA ALA A 89 -6.48 9.58 2.05
C ALA A 89 -7.95 9.86 1.70
N ILE A 90 -8.65 10.70 2.46
CA ILE A 90 -10.03 11.10 2.15
C ILE A 90 -10.08 11.86 0.83
N CYS A 91 -9.19 12.84 0.63
CA CYS A 91 -9.10 13.60 -0.62
C CYS A 91 -8.83 12.68 -1.83
N LEU A 92 -7.85 11.77 -1.71
CA LEU A 92 -7.54 10.77 -2.75
C LEU A 92 -8.74 9.85 -3.00
N SER A 93 -9.42 9.39 -1.95
CA SER A 93 -10.60 8.55 -2.08
C SER A 93 -11.71 9.27 -2.86
N LEU A 94 -11.94 10.56 -2.60
CA LEU A 94 -12.91 11.36 -3.35
C LEU A 94 -12.50 11.52 -4.81
N ILE A 95 -11.23 11.84 -5.07
CA ILE A 95 -10.70 11.97 -6.44
C ILE A 95 -10.85 10.65 -7.20
N LEU A 96 -10.48 9.52 -6.59
CA LEU A 96 -10.62 8.20 -7.19
C LEU A 96 -12.08 7.83 -7.46
N PHE A 97 -12.99 8.21 -6.56
CA PHE A 97 -14.42 7.95 -6.72
C PHE A 97 -15.02 8.76 -7.88
N PHE A 98 -14.75 10.07 -7.96
CA PHE A 98 -15.32 10.92 -9.01
C PHE A 98 -14.68 10.69 -10.39
N LEU A 99 -13.41 10.29 -10.45
CA LEU A 99 -12.69 9.98 -11.70
C LEU A 99 -12.57 8.47 -11.96
N ALA A 100 -13.45 7.65 -11.37
CA ALA A 100 -13.36 6.19 -11.48
C ALA A 100 -13.28 5.69 -12.92
N ASP A 101 -14.07 6.27 -13.84
CA ASP A 101 -14.08 5.90 -15.26
C ASP A 101 -12.74 6.21 -15.96
N PHE A 102 -12.12 7.35 -15.61
CA PHE A 102 -10.80 7.72 -16.12
C PHE A 102 -9.73 6.73 -15.63
N TRP A 103 -9.73 6.39 -14.34
CA TRP A 103 -8.76 5.44 -13.79
C TRP A 103 -8.97 4.03 -14.34
N SER A 104 -10.22 3.60 -14.50
CA SER A 104 -10.54 2.29 -15.08
C SER A 104 -9.97 2.14 -16.49
N SER A 105 -10.21 3.13 -17.36
CA SER A 105 -9.68 3.14 -18.72
C SER A 105 -8.15 3.28 -18.77
N ALA A 106 -7.54 4.04 -17.85
CA ALA A 106 -6.08 4.18 -17.77
C ALA A 106 -5.38 2.89 -17.29
N ILE A 107 -5.98 2.14 -16.36
CA ILE A 107 -5.37 0.93 -15.77
C ILE A 107 -5.61 -0.29 -16.66
N PHE A 108 -6.81 -0.42 -17.21
CA PHE A 108 -7.25 -1.62 -17.94
C PHE A 108 -7.26 -1.46 -19.46
N GLY A 109 -7.17 -0.24 -20.00
CA GLY A 109 -7.23 0.06 -21.43
C GLY A 109 -8.66 0.10 -22.00
N ASN A 110 -8.83 0.69 -23.18
CA ASN A 110 -10.13 0.91 -23.84
C ASN A 110 -10.69 -0.35 -24.54
N THR A 111 -10.43 -1.55 -24.01
CA THR A 111 -10.76 -2.84 -24.66
C THR A 111 -11.48 -3.83 -23.74
N PHE A 112 -12.24 -3.32 -22.76
CA PHE A 112 -13.21 -4.08 -21.97
C PHE A 112 -14.47 -3.26 -21.76
#